data_AF-A0A6G6ZZP6-F1
#
_entry.id   AF-A0A6G6ZZP6-F1
#
_cell.length_a   1.000
_cell.length_b   1.000
_cell.length_c   1.000
_cell.angle_alpha   90.00
_cell.angle_beta   90.00
_cell.angle_gamma   90.00
#
_symmetry.space_group_name_H-M   'P 1'
#
loop_
_entity.id
_entity.type
_entity.pdbx_description
1 polymer ?
#
loop_
_entity_poly.entity_id
_entity_poly.type
_entity_poly.pdbx_seq_one_letter_code
_entity_poly.pdbx_strand_id
1 'polypeptide(L)' 'MRTFDLIRDAVLPEFRERVADYLIDYETALADPATDPQVRREVAYQLRGYLRGLNTTRVLGMADWEELDRRVMASWLAPQ' A
#
# COMPACT_ATOMS: atom_id res chain seq x y z
N MET A 1 4.77 -0.15 -13.59
CA MET A 1 4.84 -1.03 -12.40
C MET A 1 3.58 -0.80 -11.58
N ARG A 2 2.95 -1.86 -11.05
CA ARG A 2 1.77 -1.73 -10.18
C ARG A 2 2.22 -1.20 -8.82
N THR A 3 1.38 -0.46 -8.10
CA THR A 3 1.71 0.15 -6.79
C THR A 3 2.30 -0.86 -5.81
N PHE A 4 1.80 -2.10 -5.81
CA PHE A 4 2.29 -3.17 -4.93
C PHE A 4 3.71 -3.64 -5.24
N ASP A 5 4.12 -3.66 -6.52
CA ASP A 5 5.50 -3.98 -6.90
C ASP A 5 6.46 -2.93 -6.33
N LEU A 6 6.08 -1.66 -6.40
CA LEU A 6 6.88 -0.56 -5.86
C LEU A 6 7.02 -0.65 -4.33
N ILE A 7 5.97 -1.06 -3.62
CA ILE A 7 6.07 -1.28 -2.17
C ILE A 7 7.09 -2.39 -1.88
N ARG A 8 7.02 -3.51 -2.59
CA ARG A 8 7.94 -4.66 -2.39
C ARG A 8 9.40 -4.30 -2.70
N ASP A 9 9.64 -3.47 -3.71
CA ASP A 9 10.99 -3.04 -4.05
C ASP A 9 11.58 -2.04 -3.04
N ALA A 10 10.74 -1.14 -2.52
CA ALA A 10 11.15 -0.05 -1.62
C ALA A 10 11.40 -0.48 -0.17
N VAL A 11 10.84 -1.60 0.27
CA VAL A 11 11.11 -2.12 1.62
C VAL A 11 12.48 -2.80 1.71
N LEU A 12 13.07 -2.70 2.90
CA LEU A 12 14.34 -3.34 3.23
C LEU A 12 14.32 -4.86 2.90
N PRO A 13 15.40 -5.41 2.32
CA PRO A 13 15.43 -6.80 1.83
C PRO A 13 14.98 -7.86 2.83
N GLU A 14 15.39 -7.72 4.09
CA GLU A 14 15.08 -8.67 5.17
C GLU A 14 13.60 -8.68 5.59
N PHE A 15 12.82 -7.67 5.20
CA PHE A 15 11.38 -7.58 5.47
C PHE A 15 10.52 -7.90 4.25
N ARG A 16 11.10 -8.07 3.06
CA ARG A 16 10.36 -8.20 1.80
C ARG A 16 9.37 -9.34 1.78
N GLU A 17 9.76 -10.53 2.22
CA GLU A 17 8.89 -11.71 2.24
C GLU A 17 7.67 -11.47 3.13
N ARG A 18 7.90 -11.03 4.38
CA ARG A 18 6.82 -10.73 5.34
C ARG A 18 5.89 -9.62 4.85
N VAL A 19 6.43 -8.57 4.24
CA VAL A 19 5.64 -7.48 3.66
C VAL A 19 4.84 -8.01 2.47
N ALA A 20 5.46 -8.82 1.60
CA ALA A 20 4.78 -9.38 0.43
C ALA A 20 3.57 -10.23 0.82
N ASP A 21 3.71 -11.09 1.84
CA ASP A 21 2.60 -11.89 2.38
C ASP A 21 1.47 -11.01 2.90
N TYR A 22 1.80 -9.96 3.66
CA TYR A 22 0.81 -9.04 4.21
C TYR A 22 0.12 -8.18 3.13
N LEU A 23 0.79 -7.91 2.00
CA LEU A 23 0.24 -7.16 0.89
C LEU A 23 -0.81 -7.92 0.08
N ILE A 24 -0.87 -9.26 0.18
CA ILE A 24 -1.81 -10.09 -0.60
C ILE A 24 -3.26 -9.68 -0.33
N ASP A 25 -3.62 -9.46 0.93
CA ASP A 25 -5.00 -9.11 1.31
C ASP A 25 -5.40 -7.74 0.76
N TYR A 26 -4.49 -6.75 0.86
CA TYR A 26 -4.70 -5.42 0.29
C TYR A 26 -4.81 -5.48 -1.23
N GLU A 27 -3.90 -6.19 -1.90
CA GLU A 27 -3.89 -6.29 -3.36
C GLU A 27 -5.16 -6.95 -3.88
N THR A 28 -5.61 -8.01 -3.22
CA THR A 28 -6.84 -8.73 -3.59
C THR A 28 -8.05 -7.81 -3.49
N ALA A 29 -8.24 -7.13 -2.36
CA ALA A 29 -9.39 -6.24 -2.15
C ALA A 29 -9.34 -4.97 -3.03
N LEU A 30 -8.15 -4.45 -3.34
CA LEU A 30 -7.99 -3.24 -4.16
C LEU A 30 -7.98 -3.52 -5.67
N ALA A 31 -7.70 -4.75 -6.10
CA ALA A 31 -7.74 -5.17 -7.50
C ALA A 31 -9.12 -5.65 -7.95
N ASP A 32 -9.96 -6.13 -7.04
CA ASP A 32 -11.29 -6.64 -7.38
C ASP A 32 -12.28 -5.51 -7.70
N PRO A 33 -12.77 -5.39 -8.95
CA PRO A 33 -13.74 -4.38 -9.33
C PRO A 33 -15.11 -4.58 -8.66
N ALA A 34 -15.44 -5.80 -8.22
CA ALA A 34 -16.69 -6.12 -7.54
C ALA A 34 -16.69 -5.75 -6.05
N THR A 35 -15.53 -5.46 -5.47
CA THR A 35 -15.42 -4.99 -4.09
C THR A 35 -16.19 -3.68 -3.90
N ASP A 36 -16.99 -3.63 -2.85
CA ASP A 36 -17.80 -2.47 -2.47
C ASP A 36 -16.93 -1.19 -2.41
N PRO A 37 -17.35 -0.06 -3.01
CA PRO A 37 -16.54 1.16 -3.05
C PRO A 37 -16.14 1.70 -1.67
N GLN A 38 -17.00 1.56 -0.66
CA GLN A 38 -16.70 1.94 0.71
C GLN A 38 -15.66 1.00 1.31
N VAL A 39 -15.81 -0.31 1.13
CA VAL A 39 -14.81 -1.29 1.57
C VAL A 39 -13.47 -1.04 0.90
N ARG A 40 -13.44 -0.81 -0.42
CA ARG A 40 -12.22 -0.48 -1.16
C ARG A 40 -11.53 0.76 -0.60
N ARG A 41 -12.31 1.79 -0.25
CA ARG A 41 -11.80 3.03 0.35
C ARG A 41 -11.25 2.79 1.76
N GLU A 42 -11.92 2.00 2.60
CA GLU A 42 -11.45 1.62 3.93
C GLU A 42 -10.12 0.85 3.85
N VAL A 43 -10.04 -0.15 2.96
CA VAL A 43 -8.81 -0.92 2.71
C VAL A 43 -7.67 -0.01 2.22
N ALA A 44 -7.95 0.95 1.35
CA ALA A 44 -6.94 1.91 0.90
C ALA A 44 -6.41 2.79 2.05
N TYR A 45 -7.25 3.24 2.98
CA TYR A 45 -6.77 3.95 4.18
C TYR A 45 -5.96 3.04 5.11
N GLN A 46 -6.35 1.78 5.27
CA GLN A 46 -5.57 0.81 6.04
C GLN A 46 -4.19 0.59 5.43
N LEU A 47 -4.08 0.46 4.10
CA LEU A 47 -2.80 0.37 3.39
C LEU A 47 -1.92 1.59 3.67
N ARG A 48 -2.47 2.80 3.65
CA ARG A 48 -1.72 4.02 4.03
C ARG A 48 -1.19 3.96 5.47
N GLY A 49 -2.03 3.49 6.40
CA GLY A 49 -1.63 3.28 7.78
C GLY A 49 -0.48 2.28 7.91
N TYR A 50 -0.53 1.18 7.16
CA TYR A 50 0.53 0.18 7.12
C TYR A 50 1.84 0.75 6.55
N LEU A 51 1.79 1.45 5.42
CA LEU A 51 2.96 2.11 4.82
C LEU A 51 3.59 3.12 5.77
N ARG A 52 2.77 3.89 6.49
CA ARG A 52 3.25 4.80 7.55
C ARG A 52 3.94 4.02 8.68
N GLY A 53 3.38 2.89 9.10
CA GLY A 53 3.99 1.99 10.09
C GLY A 53 5.37 1.50 9.66
N LEU A 54 5.50 1.04 8.41
CA LEU A 54 6.79 0.65 7.82
C LEU A 54 7.80 1.80 7.82
N ASN A 55 7.36 3.02 7.50
CA ASN A 55 8.22 4.20 7.56
C ASN A 55 8.66 4.54 8.99
N THR A 56 7.74 4.55 9.96
CA THR A 56 8.07 4.84 11.37
C THR A 56 9.03 3.82 11.99
N THR A 57 8.98 2.58 11.51
CA THR A 57 9.89 1.49 11.93
C THR A 57 11.15 1.41 11.07
N ARG A 58 11.35 2.36 10.14
CA ARG A 58 12.49 2.47 9.22
C ARG A 58 12.65 1.31 8.24
N VAL A 59 11.59 0.53 8.00
CA VAL A 59 11.53 -0.52 6.97
C VAL A 59 11.31 0.06 5.57
N LEU A 60 10.69 1.24 5.49
CA LEU A 60 10.42 1.98 4.25
C LEU A 60 11.02 3.39 4.34
N GLY A 61 11.78 3.80 3.33
CA GLY A 61 12.37 5.14 3.25
C GLY A 61 11.32 6.26 3.22
N MET A 62 11.69 7.46 3.67
CA MET A 62 10.77 8.60 3.71
C MET A 62 10.30 9.02 2.31
N ALA A 63 11.22 9.11 1.35
CA ALA A 63 10.89 9.47 -0.03
C ALA A 63 9.99 8.42 -0.70
N ASP A 64 10.26 7.14 -0.48
CA ASP A 64 9.42 6.05 -0.99
C ASP A 64 8.03 6.08 -0.35
N TRP A 65 7.95 6.31 0.96
CA TRP A 65 6.68 6.48 1.66
C TRP A 65 5.85 7.62 1.09
N GLU A 66 6.44 8.81 0.88
CA GLU A 66 5.73 9.96 0.30
C GLU A 66 5.20 9.67 -1.10
N GLU A 67 6.01 9.02 -1.95
CA GLU A 67 5.59 8.63 -3.29
C GLU A 67 4.46 7.59 -3.27
N LEU A 68 4.59 6.57 -2.42
CA LEU A 68 3.57 5.53 -2.28
C LEU A 68 2.27 6.08 -1.70
N ASP A 69 2.34 6.98 -0.71
CA ASP A 69 1.15 7.64 -0.14
C ASP A 69 0.41 8.44 -1.21
N ARG A 70 1.14 9.21 -2.02
CA ARG A 70 0.56 9.95 -3.16
C ARG A 70 -0.11 9.02 -4.17
N ARG A 71 0.50 7.89 -4.50
CA ARG A 71 -0.08 6.90 -5.43
C ARG A 71 -1.36 6.27 -4.89
N VAL A 72 -1.38 5.90 -3.62
CA VAL A 72 -2.58 5.35 -2.97
C VAL A 72 -3.70 6.38 -3.00
N MET A 73 -3.38 7.63 -2.66
CA MET A 73 -4.33 8.75 -2.70
C MET A 73 -4.90 8.97 -4.11
N ALA A 74 -4.04 9.01 -5.13
CA ALA A 74 -4.46 9.26 -6.51
C ALA A 74 -5.23 8.10 -7.14
N SER A 75 -5.08 6.87 -6.64
CA SER A 75 -5.68 5.68 -7.24
C SER A 75 -7.03 5.31 -6.61
N TRP A 76 -7.07 5.12 -5.29
CA TRP A 76 -8.24 4.55 -4.61
C TRP A 76 -8.98 5.53 -3.70
N LEU A 77 -8.38 6.68 -3.41
CA LEU A 77 -8.94 7.70 -2.53
C LEU A 77 -9.17 9.04 -3.24
N ALA A 78 -9.03 9.06 -4.57
CA ALA A 78 -9.36 10.23 -5.37
C ALA A 78 -10.85 10.58 -5.13
N PRO A 79 -11.18 11.86 -4.94
CA PRO A 79 -12.58 12.26 -4.90
C PRO A 79 -13.24 11.86 -6.23
N GLN A 80 -14.32 11.09 -6.12
CA GLN A 80 -15.16 10.64 -7.24
C GLN A 80 -15.96 11.81 -7.81
#